data_AF-A0A2P6RZE5-F1
#
_entry.id   AF-A0A2P6RZE5-F1
#
_cell.length_a   1.000
_cell.length_b   1.000
_cell.length_c   1.000
_cell.angle_alpha   90.00
_cell.angle_beta   90.00
_cell.angle_gamma   90.00
#
_symmetry.space_group_name_H-M   'P 1'
#
loop_
_entity.id
_entity.type
_entity.pdbx_description
1 polymer ?
#
loop_
_entity_poly.entity_id
_entity_poly.type
_entity_poly.pdbx_seq_one_letter_code
_entity_poly.pdbx_strand_id
1 'polypeptide(L)'
;MLERFFIDVVAGESKIKERAAARFQSLVGSTDVVAGEPHLLLPRRFRQRRAWMELNKIWRRNRKVKGFILQKVKGGYLVGIGGFITFLPIRRKIAISNGRFTIESINRKRPNIVVF
;
A
#
# COMPACT_ATOMS: atom_id res chain seq x y z
N MET A 1 -13.56 12.65 1.43
CA MET A 1 -13.02 12.38 2.80
C MET A 1 -11.92 13.38 3.17
N LEU A 2 -10.86 13.55 2.36
CA LEU A 2 -9.81 14.54 2.64
C LEU A 2 -10.25 16.00 2.37
N GLU A 3 -11.07 16.26 1.36
CA GLU A 3 -11.51 17.63 1.01
C GLU A 3 -12.31 18.28 2.15
N ARG A 4 -13.24 17.54 2.76
CA ARG A 4 -14.04 18.03 3.89
C ARG A 4 -13.19 18.31 5.13
N PHE A 5 -12.08 17.57 5.26
CA PHE A 5 -11.08 17.79 6.28
C PHE A 5 -10.32 19.12 6.10
N PHE A 6 -9.91 19.40 4.87
CA PHE A 6 -9.26 20.67 4.53
C PHE A 6 -10.22 21.84 4.72
N ILE A 7 -11.49 21.67 4.35
CA ILE A 7 -12.53 22.67 4.61
C ILE A 7 -12.69 22.89 6.12
N ASP A 8 -12.80 21.84 6.93
CA ASP A 8 -12.95 21.95 8.39
C ASP A 8 -11.72 22.59 9.08
N VAL A 9 -10.50 22.34 8.58
CA VAL A 9 -9.25 22.95 9.09
C VAL A 9 -9.12 24.42 8.68
N VAL A 10 -9.47 24.76 7.44
CA VAL A 10 -9.30 26.12 6.89
C VAL A 10 -10.45 27.03 7.32
N ALA A 11 -11.68 26.52 7.41
CA ALA A 11 -12.90 27.31 7.65
C ALA A 11 -13.49 27.16 9.07
N GLY A 12 -13.00 26.24 9.92
CA GLY A 12 -13.61 25.95 11.22
C GLY A 12 -13.12 26.81 12.39
N GLU A 13 -13.99 27.07 13.37
CA GLU A 13 -13.63 27.62 14.69
C GLU A 13 -12.67 26.69 15.48
N SER A 14 -12.04 27.19 16.55
CA SER A 14 -10.95 26.49 17.28
C SER A 14 -11.27 25.02 17.62
N LYS A 15 -12.49 24.74 18.10
CA LYS A 15 -12.95 23.37 18.45
C LYS A 15 -13.06 22.43 17.24
N ILE A 16 -13.39 22.96 16.07
CA ILE A 16 -13.48 22.17 14.83
C ILE A 16 -12.07 21.86 14.31
N LYS A 17 -11.15 22.82 14.40
CA LYS A 17 -9.73 22.62 14.07
C LYS A 17 -9.09 21.56 14.97
N GLU A 18 -9.40 21.57 16.26
CA GLU A 18 -8.89 20.59 17.22
C GLU A 18 -9.43 19.17 16.92
N ARG A 19 -10.72 19.06 16.63
CA ARG A 19 -11.35 17.80 16.24
C ARG A 19 -10.83 17.28 14.90
N ALA A 20 -10.55 18.18 13.96
CA ALA A 20 -9.87 17.85 12.71
C ALA A 20 -8.43 17.40 13.00
N ALA A 21 -7.64 18.11 13.79
CA ALA A 21 -6.28 17.70 14.16
C ALA A 21 -6.25 16.29 14.79
N ALA A 22 -7.17 15.99 15.72
CA ALA A 22 -7.29 14.66 16.34
C ALA A 22 -7.63 13.56 15.33
N ARG A 23 -8.57 13.83 14.40
CA ARG A 23 -8.88 12.88 13.31
C ARG A 23 -7.68 12.68 12.37
N PHE A 24 -6.84 13.70 12.20
CA PHE A 24 -5.69 13.65 11.31
C PHE A 24 -4.61 12.78 11.96
N GLN A 25 -4.32 13.01 13.23
CA GLN A 25 -3.44 12.15 14.01
C GLN A 25 -3.95 10.69 14.07
N SER A 26 -5.26 10.46 14.10
CA SER A 26 -5.81 9.10 13.99
C SER A 26 -5.57 8.46 12.60
N LEU A 27 -5.68 9.25 11.53
CA LEU A 27 -5.46 8.81 10.14
C LEU A 27 -3.97 8.63 9.81
N VAL A 28 -3.13 9.46 10.39
CA VAL A 28 -1.71 9.65 10.04
C VAL A 28 -0.79 9.09 11.15
N GLY A 29 -1.30 8.70 12.31
CA GLY A 29 -0.49 8.25 13.46
C GLY A 29 0.06 9.41 14.28
N SER A 30 0.53 9.09 15.51
CA SER A 30 1.06 10.11 16.43
C SER A 30 2.28 10.82 15.83
N THR A 31 2.33 12.14 16.02
CA THR A 31 3.42 13.03 15.58
C THR A 31 4.30 13.38 16.78
N ASP A 32 4.69 12.39 17.58
CA ASP A 32 5.54 12.63 18.75
C ASP A 32 7.02 12.75 18.32
N VAL A 33 7.39 14.01 18.04
CA VAL A 33 8.65 14.74 18.31
C VAL A 33 9.98 14.24 17.72
N VAL A 34 10.58 15.06 16.82
CA VAL A 34 11.86 15.78 17.00
C VAL A 34 11.82 17.04 16.11
N ALA A 35 12.11 18.22 16.69
CA ALA A 35 12.19 19.47 15.94
C ALA A 35 13.52 19.54 15.16
N GLY A 36 13.45 19.52 13.83
CA GLY A 36 14.64 19.73 12.98
C GLY A 36 14.62 19.04 11.62
N GLU A 37 13.81 17.99 11.44
CA GLU A 37 13.64 17.34 10.14
C GLU A 37 12.14 17.28 9.78
N PRO A 38 11.73 17.64 8.55
CA PRO A 38 10.42 17.23 8.09
C PRO A 38 10.48 15.71 7.97
N HIS A 39 9.95 15.01 8.98
CA HIS A 39 9.78 13.56 8.90
C HIS A 39 8.72 13.28 7.84
N LEU A 40 9.16 13.27 6.58
CA LEU A 40 8.46 12.75 5.40
C LEU A 40 8.24 11.23 5.49
N LEU A 41 8.19 10.69 6.71
CA LEU A 41 7.82 9.32 6.99
C LEU A 41 6.30 9.22 6.91
N LEU A 42 5.80 9.29 5.67
CA LEU A 42 4.44 8.88 5.33
C LEU A 42 4.12 7.63 6.15
N PRO A 43 3.06 7.64 6.98
CA PRO A 43 2.78 6.56 7.91
C PRO A 43 2.77 5.23 7.18
N ARG A 44 3.13 4.12 7.86
CA ARG A 44 3.19 2.79 7.23
C ARG A 44 1.92 2.47 6.40
N ARG A 45 0.76 2.88 6.90
CA ARG A 45 -0.54 2.78 6.20
C ARG A 45 -0.59 3.56 4.89
N PHE A 46 -0.04 4.77 4.86
CA PHE A 46 0.04 5.59 3.66
C PHE A 46 0.99 4.99 2.62
N ARG A 47 2.15 4.47 3.05
CA ARG A 47 3.08 3.76 2.14
C ARG A 47 2.43 2.53 1.52
N GLN A 48 1.74 1.71 2.32
CA GLN A 48 0.99 0.56 1.82
C GLN A 48 -0.14 0.97 0.88
N ARG A 49 -0.90 2.03 1.20
CA ARG A 49 -1.96 2.52 0.32
C ARG A 49 -1.43 3.05 -1.01
N ARG A 50 -0.29 3.76 -0.98
CA ARG A 50 0.40 4.23 -2.19
C ARG A 50 0.89 3.06 -3.02
N ALA A 51 1.58 2.08 -2.42
CA ALA A 51 2.03 0.88 -3.10
C ALA A 51 0.84 0.10 -3.70
N TRP A 52 -0.27 -0.01 -2.98
CA TRP A 52 -1.50 -0.62 -3.47
C TRP A 52 -2.07 0.09 -4.71
N MET A 53 -2.10 1.43 -4.72
CA MET A 53 -2.55 2.20 -5.88
C MET A 53 -1.65 1.98 -7.09
N GLU A 54 -0.33 1.95 -6.90
CA GLU A 54 0.62 1.67 -7.98
C GLU A 54 0.47 0.26 -8.54
N LEU A 55 0.30 -0.76 -7.68
CA LEU A 55 0.04 -2.13 -8.11
C LEU A 55 -1.28 -2.24 -8.89
N ASN A 56 -2.32 -1.52 -8.49
CA ASN A 56 -3.58 -1.46 -9.26
C ASN A 56 -3.40 -0.84 -10.64
N LYS A 57 -2.59 0.22 -10.77
CA LYS A 57 -2.29 0.82 -12.07
C LYS A 57 -1.54 -0.15 -12.97
N ILE A 58 -0.55 -0.87 -12.42
CA ILE A 58 0.23 -1.88 -13.15
C ILE A 58 -0.67 -3.03 -13.60
N TRP A 59 -1.54 -3.53 -12.72
CA TRP A 59 -2.50 -4.59 -13.02
C TRP A 59 -3.45 -4.19 -14.16
N ARG A 60 -4.05 -2.99 -14.10
CA ARG A 60 -4.93 -2.48 -15.18
C ARG A 60 -4.22 -2.35 -16.53
N ARG A 61 -2.91 -2.09 -16.52
CA ARG A 61 -2.08 -1.98 -17.73
C ARG A 61 -1.46 -3.31 -18.16
N ASN A 62 -1.79 -4.41 -17.47
CA ASN A 62 -1.22 -5.74 -17.66
C ASN A 62 0.32 -5.74 -17.76
N ARG A 63 0.98 -4.88 -16.97
CA ARG A 63 2.44 -4.79 -16.95
C ARG A 63 3.02 -5.73 -15.90
N LYS A 64 4.23 -6.21 -16.14
CA LYS A 64 4.98 -6.98 -15.15
C LYS A 64 5.50 -6.08 -14.03
N VAL A 65 5.46 -6.57 -12.80
CA VAL A 65 6.02 -5.94 -11.61
C VAL A 65 7.24 -6.71 -11.13
N LYS A 66 8.27 -6.00 -10.68
CA LYS A 66 9.44 -6.63 -10.07
C LYS A 66 9.10 -7.16 -8.68
N GLY A 67 9.58 -8.34 -8.36
CA GLY A 67 9.42 -8.98 -7.06
C GLY A 67 10.50 -10.03 -6.83
N PHE A 68 10.36 -10.77 -5.74
CA PHE A 68 11.27 -11.87 -5.42
C PHE A 68 10.51 -13.00 -4.73
N ILE A 69 10.94 -14.24 -4.95
CA ILE A 69 10.38 -15.41 -4.27
C ILE A 69 10.96 -15.44 -2.85
N LEU A 70 10.08 -15.56 -1.86
CA LEU A 70 10.45 -15.67 -0.45
C LEU A 70 10.71 -17.12 -0.06
N GLN A 71 9.70 -17.99 -0.22
CA GLN A 71 9.78 -19.40 0.15
C GLN A 71 8.75 -20.25 -0.61
N LYS A 72 9.01 -21.56 -0.69
CA LYS A 72 8.06 -22.55 -1.22
C LYS A 72 7.05 -22.92 -0.13
N VAL A 73 5.77 -23.00 -0.51
CA VAL A 73 4.67 -23.41 0.37
C VAL A 73 3.81 -24.47 -0.30
N LYS A 74 2.89 -25.10 0.44
CA LYS A 74 1.94 -26.07 -0.15
C LYS A 74 1.12 -25.39 -1.25
N GLY A 75 1.27 -25.87 -2.48
CA GLY A 75 0.53 -25.37 -3.66
C GLY A 75 1.20 -24.24 -4.44
N GLY A 76 2.37 -23.73 -4.03
CA GLY A 76 3.00 -22.61 -4.73
C GLY A 76 4.20 -21.98 -4.01
N TYR A 77 4.38 -20.68 -4.24
CA TYR A 77 5.44 -19.87 -3.66
C TYR A 77 4.87 -18.60 -3.04
N LEU A 78 5.49 -18.13 -1.96
CA LEU A 78 5.28 -16.77 -1.47
C LEU A 78 6.20 -15.82 -2.23
N VAL A 79 5.68 -14.67 -2.65
CA VAL A 79 6.41 -13.67 -3.42
C VAL A 79 6.28 -12.31 -2.74
N GLY A 80 7.39 -11.59 -2.63
CA GLY A 80 7.44 -10.22 -2.13
C GLY A 80 7.29 -9.23 -3.27
N ILE A 81 6.26 -8.37 -3.24
CA ILE A 81 6.02 -7.34 -4.25
C ILE A 81 5.57 -6.04 -3.57
N GLY A 82 6.34 -4.97 -3.72
CA GLY A 82 5.93 -3.62 -3.28
C GLY A 82 5.56 -3.53 -1.78
N GLY A 83 6.17 -4.37 -0.93
CA GLY A 83 5.86 -4.45 0.50
C GLY A 83 4.67 -5.35 0.86
N PHE A 84 4.12 -6.10 -0.10
CA PHE A 84 3.09 -7.13 0.11
C PHE A 84 3.68 -8.53 -0.05
N ILE A 85 3.19 -9.47 0.76
CA ILE A 85 3.42 -10.91 0.57
C ILE A 85 2.24 -11.44 -0.25
N THR A 86 2.55 -12.03 -1.40
CA THR A 86 1.58 -12.47 -2.42
C THR A 86 1.79 -13.94 -2.72
N PHE A 87 0.82 -14.57 -3.39
CA PHE A 87 0.84 -15.99 -3.70
C PHE A 87 1.05 -16.26 -5.20
N LEU A 88 2.00 -17.14 -5.52
CA LEU A 88 2.27 -17.66 -6.85
C LEU A 88 1.89 -19.15 -6.92
N PRO A 89 0.82 -19.54 -7.65
CA PRO A 89 0.42 -20.94 -7.77
C PRO A 89 1.41 -21.79 -8.57
N ILE A 90 1.65 -23.04 -8.13
CA ILE A 90 2.63 -23.95 -8.75
C ILE A 90 2.30 -24.35 -10.20
N ARG A 91 1.01 -24.31 -10.56
CA ARG A 91 0.52 -24.71 -11.90
C ARG A 91 0.95 -23.76 -13.00
N ARG A 92 1.54 -22.61 -12.64
CA ARG A 92 1.92 -21.58 -13.59
C ARG A 92 3.37 -21.77 -13.97
N LYS A 93 3.62 -21.85 -15.28
CA LYS A 93 4.98 -21.97 -15.82
C LYS A 93 5.79 -20.82 -15.23
N ILE A 94 6.79 -21.18 -14.43
CA ILE A 94 7.67 -20.22 -13.80
C ILE A 94 8.60 -19.70 -14.90
N ALA A 95 8.12 -18.75 -15.70
CA ALA A 95 9.02 -17.86 -16.41
C ALA A 95 9.64 -16.97 -15.33
N ILE A 96 10.67 -17.46 -14.63
CA ILE A 96 11.57 -16.64 -13.80
C ILE A 96 12.36 -15.74 -14.77
N SER A 97 11.66 -14.98 -15.60
CA SER A 97 12.23 -13.94 -16.44
C SER A 97 12.54 -12.78 -15.50
N ASN A 98 13.73 -12.84 -14.90
CA ASN A 98 14.38 -11.72 -14.22
C ASN A 98 13.63 -11.18 -13.00
N GLY A 99 12.94 -12.04 -12.23
CA GLY A 99 12.21 -11.63 -11.01
C GLY A 99 11.04 -10.69 -11.30
N ARG A 100 10.37 -10.85 -12.45
CA ARG A 100 9.20 -10.07 -12.84
C ARG A 100 7.96 -10.96 -12.91
N PHE A 101 6.86 -10.49 -12.33
CA PHE A 101 5.60 -11.20 -12.21
C PHE A 101 4.47 -10.39 -12.83
N THR A 102 3.50 -11.06 -13.43
CA THR A 102 2.23 -10.44 -13.83
C THR A 102 1.24 -10.60 -12.68
N ILE A 103 0.51 -9.53 -12.37
CA ILE A 103 -0.54 -9.60 -11.37
C ILE A 103 -1.78 -10.20 -12.05
N GLU A 104 -2.28 -11.33 -11.55
CA GLU A 104 -3.52 -11.93 -12.06
C GLU A 104 -4.73 -11.23 -11.43
N SER A 105 -4.74 -11.19 -10.10
CA SER A 105 -5.90 -10.71 -9.35
C SER A 105 -5.46 -9.87 -8.18
N ILE A 106 -6.23 -8.80 -7.95
CA ILE A 106 -6.14 -7.92 -6.79
C ILE A 106 -7.52 -7.86 -6.15
N ASN A 107 -7.65 -8.37 -4.93
CA ASN A 107 -8.90 -8.25 -4.18
C ASN A 107 -8.92 -6.92 -3.40
N ARG A 108 -9.96 -6.10 -3.58
CA ARG A 108 -10.06 -4.79 -2.92
C ARG A 108 -10.53 -4.86 -1.46
N LYS A 109 -11.23 -5.94 -1.08
CA LYS A 109 -11.79 -6.14 0.28
C LYS A 109 -10.79 -6.84 1.21
N ARG A 110 -9.96 -7.73 0.66
CA ARG A 110 -8.86 -8.39 1.36
C ARG A 110 -7.59 -8.13 0.58
N PRO A 111 -6.47 -7.66 1.18
CA PRO A 111 -5.24 -7.33 0.46
C PRO A 111 -4.49 -8.59 -0.03
N ASN A 112 -5.22 -9.45 -0.74
CA ASN A 112 -4.71 -10.67 -1.34
C ASN A 112 -4.44 -10.37 -2.81
N ILE A 113 -3.21 -10.68 -3.22
CA ILE A 113 -2.72 -10.49 -4.57
C ILE A 113 -2.20 -11.85 -5.02
N VAL A 114 -2.63 -12.28 -6.21
CA VAL A 114 -2.14 -13.51 -6.85
C VAL A 114 -1.37 -13.14 -8.09
N VAL A 115 -0.23 -13.79 -8.30
CA VAL A 115 0.70 -13.49 -9.39
C VAL A 115 1.06 -14.72 -10.23
N PHE A 116 1.68 -14.49 -11.38
CA PHE A 116 2.27 -15.51 -12.25
C PHE A 116 3.45 -15.04 -13.08
#